data_AF-A0A524D0H1-F1
#
_entry.id   AF-A0A524D0H1-F1
#
_cell.length_a   1.000
_cell.length_b   1.000
_cell.length_c   1.000
_cell.angle_alpha   90.00
_cell.angle_beta   90.00
_cell.angle_gamma   90.00
#
_symmetry.space_group_name_H-M   'P 1'
#
loop_
_entity.id
_entity.type
_entity.pdbx_description
1 polymer ?
#
loop_
_entity_poly.entity_id
_entity_poly.type
_entity_poly.pdbx_seq_one_letter_code
_entity_poly.pdbx_strand_id
1 'polypeptide(L)'
;MAEYDTILKWFHYIGGIIEIFLGVSFLFLDQVLAEIGLVTVPIFNQLCGVLVILFGIMLLYATRDFETYKIITLTNCILRFSIFPFGIINMITYPELFNLFLFSLMYDIFWAVSVLILLKKSEYI
;
A
#
# COMPACT_ATOMS: atom_id res chain seq x y z
N MET A 1 17.54 -2.24 -19.55
CA MET A 1 16.58 -3.35 -19.33
C MET A 1 16.86 -4.01 -17.98
N ALA A 2 17.97 -4.74 -17.83
CA ALA A 2 18.33 -5.39 -16.55
C ALA A 2 18.40 -4.46 -15.30
N GLU A 3 18.79 -3.19 -15.49
CA GLU A 3 18.83 -2.20 -14.40
C GLU A 3 17.43 -1.81 -13.90
N TYR A 4 16.47 -1.58 -14.81
CA TYR A 4 15.09 -1.22 -14.44
C TYR A 4 14.36 -2.40 -13.78
N ASP A 5 14.60 -3.63 -14.25
CA ASP A 5 14.07 -4.84 -13.62
C ASP A 5 14.58 -4.98 -12.18
N THR A 6 15.87 -4.69 -11.97
CA THR A 6 16.48 -4.75 -10.64
C THR A 6 15.87 -3.70 -9.71
N ILE A 7 15.67 -2.48 -10.19
CA ILE A 7 15.00 -1.42 -9.41
C ILE A 7 13.55 -1.80 -9.12
N LEU A 8 12.81 -2.34 -10.09
CA LEU A 8 11.43 -2.78 -9.93
C LEU A 8 11.30 -3.90 -8.88
N LYS A 9 12.23 -4.87 -8.90
CA LYS A 9 12.36 -5.92 -7.87
C LYS A 9 12.53 -5.32 -6.49
N TRP A 10 13.46 -4.37 -6.34
CA TRP A 10 13.71 -3.70 -5.06
C TRP A 10 12.51 -2.90 -4.58
N PHE A 11 11.83 -2.16 -5.46
CA PHE A 11 10.61 -1.45 -5.12
C PHE A 11 9.57 -2.43 -4.55
N HIS A 12 9.26 -3.51 -5.26
CA HIS A 12 8.29 -4.50 -4.78
C HIS A 12 8.71 -5.20 -3.49
N TYR A 13 10.00 -5.47 -3.34
CA TYR A 13 10.53 -6.08 -2.13
C TYR A 13 10.33 -5.16 -0.91
N ILE A 14 10.76 -3.91 -1.03
CA ILE A 14 10.61 -2.90 0.02
C ILE A 14 9.14 -2.62 0.30
N GLY A 15 8.33 -2.46 -0.76
CA GLY A 15 6.89 -2.23 -0.65
C GLY A 15 6.20 -3.37 0.07
N GLY A 16 6.50 -4.62 -0.29
CA GLY A 16 5.95 -5.80 0.37
C GLY A 16 6.26 -5.84 1.87
N ILE A 17 7.49 -5.47 2.27
CA ILE A 17 7.87 -5.36 3.69
C ILE A 17 7.09 -4.24 4.39
N ILE A 18 6.96 -3.07 3.77
CA ILE A 18 6.20 -1.94 4.33
C ILE A 18 4.75 -2.32 4.52
N GLU A 19 4.11 -2.95 3.53
CA GLU A 19 2.73 -3.41 3.64
C GLU A 19 2.57 -4.41 4.79
N ILE A 20 3.47 -5.41 4.92
CA ILE A 20 3.42 -6.35 6.05
C ILE A 20 3.50 -5.61 7.38
N PHE A 21 4.41 -4.64 7.51
CA PHE A 21 4.57 -3.86 8.73
C PHE A 21 3.33 -3.00 9.05
N LEU A 22 2.76 -2.33 8.04
CA LEU A 22 1.52 -1.55 8.19
C LEU A 22 0.34 -2.45 8.55
N GLY A 23 0.22 -3.60 7.90
CA GLY A 23 -0.84 -4.56 8.16
C GLY A 23 -0.76 -5.11 9.59
N VAL A 24 0.43 -5.41 10.10
CA VAL A 24 0.64 -5.76 11.52
C VAL A 24 0.23 -4.60 12.42
N SER A 25 0.60 -3.37 12.08
CA SER A 25 0.21 -2.17 12.85
C SER A 25 -1.31 -2.01 12.93
N PHE A 26 -2.04 -2.28 11.84
CA PHE A 26 -3.51 -2.25 11.81
C PHE A 26 -4.18 -3.26 12.75
N LEU A 27 -3.53 -4.40 13.05
CA LEU A 27 -4.06 -5.37 14.01
C LEU A 27 -4.14 -4.80 15.44
N PHE A 28 -3.27 -3.85 15.77
CA PHE A 28 -3.18 -3.21 17.09
C PHE A 28 -3.72 -1.77 17.09
N LEU A 29 -4.03 -1.22 15.91
CA LEU A 29 -4.41 0.17 15.75
C LEU A 29 -5.66 0.54 16.57
N ASP A 30 -6.61 -0.38 16.71
CA ASP A 30 -7.82 -0.17 17.52
C ASP A 30 -7.51 0.20 18.98
N GLN A 31 -6.51 -0.45 19.59
CA GLN A 31 -6.10 -0.16 20.96
C GLN A 31 -5.54 1.28 21.07
N VAL A 32 -4.75 1.68 20.08
CA VAL A 32 -4.15 3.03 20.01
C VAL A 32 -5.22 4.10 19.77
N LEU A 33 -6.18 3.83 18.89
CA LEU A 33 -7.25 4.78 18.55
C LEU A 33 -8.26 4.95 19.70
N ALA A 34 -8.52 3.88 20.46
CA ALA A 34 -9.34 3.95 21.67
C ALA A 34 -8.73 4.86 22.75
N GLU A 35 -7.40 4.86 22.91
CA GLU A 35 -6.70 5.74 23.88
C GLU A 35 -6.84 7.23 23.55
N ILE A 36 -6.94 7.59 22.27
CA ILE A 36 -7.15 8.97 21.81
C ILE A 36 -8.63 9.35 21.67
N GLY A 37 -9.56 8.47 22.10
CA GLY A 37 -11.00 8.74 22.13
C GLY A 37 -11.71 8.60 20.78
N LEU A 38 -11.07 7.98 19.78
CA LEU A 38 -11.69 7.72 18.49
C LEU A 38 -12.46 6.38 18.53
N VAL A 39 -13.73 6.42 18.10
CA VAL A 39 -14.55 5.21 18.00
C VAL A 39 -14.20 4.48 16.72
N THR A 40 -13.69 3.26 16.86
CA THR A 40 -13.36 2.38 15.74
C THR A 40 -14.15 1.08 15.77
N VAL A 41 -14.11 0.35 14.65
CA VAL A 41 -14.67 -0.99 14.53
C VAL A 41 -13.52 -1.99 14.54
N PRO A 42 -13.22 -2.66 15.66
CA PRO A 42 -12.00 -3.46 15.83
C PRO A 42 -11.86 -4.55 14.76
N ILE A 43 -12.96 -5.24 14.45
CA ILE A 43 -13.00 -6.29 13.42
C ILE A 43 -12.62 -5.76 12.05
N PHE A 44 -13.05 -4.53 11.72
CA PHE A 44 -12.73 -3.90 10.44
C PHE A 44 -11.23 -3.58 10.34
N ASN A 45 -10.64 -3.03 11.40
CA ASN A 45 -9.21 -2.72 11.46
C ASN A 45 -8.36 -3.99 11.37
N GLN A 46 -8.74 -5.05 12.08
CA GLN A 46 -8.05 -6.33 12.04
C GLN A 46 -8.16 -6.99 10.67
N LEU A 47 -9.34 -6.98 10.05
CA LEU A 47 -9.54 -7.50 8.71
C LEU A 47 -8.70 -6.73 7.68
N CYS A 48 -8.69 -5.39 7.77
CA CYS A 48 -7.83 -4.54 6.94
C CYS A 48 -6.35 -4.93 7.12
N GLY A 49 -5.89 -5.09 8.37
CA GLY A 49 -4.53 -5.51 8.68
C GLY A 49 -4.15 -6.85 8.05
N VAL A 50 -5.01 -7.87 8.16
CA VAL A 50 -4.77 -9.18 7.53
C VAL A 50 -4.71 -9.06 6.01
N LEU A 51 -5.62 -8.32 5.38
CA LEU A 51 -5.63 -8.13 3.93
C LEU A 51 -4.36 -7.42 3.45
N VAL A 52 -3.91 -6.39 4.18
CA VAL A 52 -2.68 -5.66 3.88
C VAL A 52 -1.44 -6.55 4.04
N ILE A 53 -1.39 -7.41 5.06
CA ILE A 53 -0.31 -8.41 5.23
C ILE A 53 -0.27 -9.37 4.03
N LEU A 54 -1.42 -9.96 3.66
CA LEU A 54 -1.52 -10.87 2.52
C LEU A 54 -1.07 -10.18 1.23
N PHE A 55 -1.42 -8.91 1.08
CA PHE A 55 -1.01 -8.12 -0.07
C PHE A 55 0.49 -7.86 -0.12
N GLY A 56 1.11 -7.55 1.03
CA GLY A 56 2.55 -7.44 1.14
C GLY A 56 3.27 -8.74 0.77
N ILE A 57 2.75 -9.89 1.23
CA ILE A 57 3.28 -11.22 0.86
C ILE A 57 3.16 -11.45 -0.65
N MET A 58 2.03 -11.08 -1.26
CA MET A 58 1.84 -11.18 -2.71
C MET A 58 2.83 -10.32 -3.51
N LEU A 59 3.14 -9.11 -3.04
CA LEU A 59 4.16 -8.25 -3.65
C LEU A 59 5.55 -8.88 -3.59
N LEU A 60 5.91 -9.46 -2.43
CA LEU A 60 7.16 -10.20 -2.28
C LEU A 60 7.21 -11.43 -3.19
N TYR A 61 6.07 -12.09 -3.40
CA TYR A 61 5.99 -13.22 -4.30
C TYR A 61 6.14 -12.79 -5.77
N ALA A 62 5.57 -11.64 -6.14
CA ALA A 62 5.67 -11.07 -7.48
C ALA A 62 7.11 -10.73 -7.90
N THR A 63 8.04 -10.50 -6.96
CA THR A 63 9.46 -10.25 -7.30
C THR A 63 10.16 -11.45 -7.93
N ARG A 64 9.61 -12.66 -7.81
CA ARG A 64 10.20 -13.88 -8.38
C ARG A 64 10.11 -13.90 -9.89
N ASP A 65 8.98 -13.48 -10.44
CA ASP A 65 8.71 -13.47 -11.88
C ASP A 65 7.64 -12.43 -12.25
N PHE A 66 8.08 -11.28 -12.77
CA PHE A 66 7.17 -10.20 -13.13
C PHE A 66 6.32 -10.50 -14.36
N GLU A 67 6.76 -11.33 -15.30
CA GLU A 67 5.94 -11.64 -16.47
C GLU A 67 4.69 -12.42 -16.07
N THR A 68 4.87 -13.41 -15.19
CA THR A 68 3.78 -14.23 -14.67
C THR A 68 2.91 -13.45 -13.68
N TYR A 69 3.51 -12.64 -12.81
CA TYR A 69 2.81 -11.99 -11.70
C TYR A 69 2.47 -10.51 -11.92
N LYS A 70 2.61 -9.98 -13.14
CA LYS A 70 2.29 -8.56 -13.46
C LYS A 70 0.91 -8.12 -13.00
N ILE A 71 -0.06 -9.03 -12.98
CA ILE A 71 -1.42 -8.72 -12.52
C ILE A 71 -1.44 -8.29 -11.04
N ILE A 72 -0.60 -8.90 -10.20
CA ILE A 72 -0.46 -8.54 -8.78
C ILE A 72 0.05 -7.10 -8.66
N THR A 73 1.08 -6.75 -9.44
CA THR A 73 1.65 -5.40 -9.47
C THR A 73 0.63 -4.38 -9.96
N LEU A 74 -0.10 -4.67 -11.04
CA LEU A 74 -1.10 -3.76 -11.58
C LEU A 74 -2.26 -3.56 -10.60
N THR A 75 -2.72 -4.63 -9.94
CA THR A 75 -3.72 -4.54 -8.88
C THR A 75 -3.22 -3.68 -7.72
N ASN A 76 -1.93 -3.74 -7.35
CA ASN A 76 -1.34 -2.83 -6.34
C ASN A 76 -1.47 -1.36 -6.75
N CYS A 77 -1.11 -1.03 -7.98
CA CYS A 77 -1.24 0.34 -8.45
C CYS A 77 -2.72 0.80 -8.45
N ILE A 78 -3.64 -0.04 -8.92
CA ILE A 78 -5.08 0.28 -8.94
C ILE A 78 -5.62 0.50 -7.53
N LEU A 79 -5.29 -0.38 -6.58
CA LEU A 79 -5.75 -0.26 -5.20
C LEU A 79 -5.25 1.04 -4.56
N ARG A 80 -3.98 1.41 -4.77
CA ARG A 80 -3.44 2.69 -4.30
C ARG A 80 -4.20 3.90 -4.85
N PHE A 81 -4.56 3.90 -6.14
CA PHE A 81 -5.39 4.97 -6.69
C PHE A 81 -6.82 4.94 -6.13
N SER A 82 -7.38 3.76 -5.88
CA SER A 82 -8.74 3.63 -5.34
C SER A 82 -8.89 4.15 -3.91
N ILE A 83 -7.80 4.18 -3.13
CA ILE A 83 -7.77 4.71 -1.75
C ILE A 83 -7.91 6.24 -1.75
N PHE A 84 -7.55 6.93 -2.84
CA PHE A 84 -7.53 8.39 -2.91
C PHE A 84 -8.84 9.09 -2.50
N PRO A 85 -10.03 8.74 -3.06
CA PRO A 85 -11.29 9.34 -2.63
C PRO A 85 -11.58 9.09 -1.14
N PHE A 86 -11.25 7.91 -0.61
CA PHE A 86 -11.45 7.60 0.80
C PHE A 86 -10.52 8.41 1.70
N GLY A 87 -9.26 8.61 1.28
CA GLY A 87 -8.34 9.48 2.01
C GLY A 87 -8.82 10.93 2.06
N ILE A 88 -9.40 11.46 0.98
CA ILE A 88 -10.01 12.80 0.97
C ILE A 88 -11.16 12.90 1.96
N ILE A 89 -12.06 11.91 1.97
CA ILE A 89 -13.19 11.88 2.91
C ILE A 89 -12.66 11.88 4.36
N ASN A 90 -11.69 11.02 4.67
CA ASN A 90 -11.12 10.93 6.01
C ASN A 90 -10.38 12.21 6.44
N MET A 91 -9.73 12.93 5.52
CA MET A 91 -9.13 14.24 5.82
C MET A 91 -10.16 15.29 6.25
N ILE A 92 -11.38 15.22 5.71
CA ILE A 92 -12.48 16.13 6.08
C ILE A 92 -13.10 15.70 7.41
N THR A 93 -13.25 14.39 7.62
CA THR A 93 -13.85 13.83 8.85
C THR A 93 -12.95 13.96 10.08
N TYR A 94 -11.63 13.81 9.90
CA TYR A 94 -10.63 13.81 10.97
C TYR A 94 -9.54 14.85 10.67
N PRO A 95 -9.85 16.16 10.80
CA PRO A 95 -8.92 17.23 10.45
C PRO A 95 -7.64 17.23 11.30
N GLU A 96 -7.69 16.71 12.54
CA GLU A 96 -6.53 16.50 13.40
C GLU A 96 -5.50 15.52 12.81
N LEU A 97 -5.94 14.62 11.93
CA LEU A 97 -5.09 13.65 11.23
C LEU A 97 -4.76 14.10 9.79
N PHE A 98 -5.07 15.35 9.41
CA PHE A 98 -4.92 15.83 8.03
C PHE A 98 -3.53 15.58 7.46
N ASN A 99 -2.47 15.94 8.19
CA ASN A 99 -1.09 15.75 7.73
C ASN A 99 -0.76 14.28 7.49
N LEU A 100 -1.23 13.39 8.38
CA LEU A 100 -1.02 11.95 8.26
C LEU A 100 -1.63 11.41 6.96
N PHE A 101 -2.90 11.76 6.69
CA PHE A 101 -3.57 11.33 5.47
C PHE A 101 -2.97 11.97 4.21
N LEU A 102 -2.59 13.24 4.26
CA LEU A 102 -1.94 13.91 3.13
C LEU A 102 -0.64 13.20 2.74
N PHE A 103 0.24 12.93 3.70
CA PHE A 103 1.49 12.22 3.45
C PHE A 103 1.25 10.77 2.98
N SER A 104 0.24 10.08 3.55
CA SER A 104 -0.14 8.74 3.10
C SER A 104 -0.57 8.72 1.64
N LEU A 105 -1.44 9.64 1.23
CA LEU A 105 -1.91 9.72 -0.16
C LEU A 105 -0.80 10.11 -1.13
N MET A 106 0.10 11.01 -0.73
CA MET A 106 1.27 11.37 -1.53
C MET A 106 2.18 10.15 -1.73
N TYR A 107 2.42 9.38 -0.68
CA TYR A 107 3.18 8.14 -0.75
C TYR A 107 2.53 7.14 -1.72
N ASP A 108 1.23 6.90 -1.60
CA ASP A 108 0.51 5.94 -2.45
C ASP A 108 0.56 6.30 -3.93
N ILE A 109 0.35 7.59 -4.26
CA ILE A 109 0.44 8.08 -5.64
C ILE A 109 1.87 7.97 -6.15
N PHE A 110 2.84 8.48 -5.39
CA PHE A 110 4.24 8.46 -5.81
C PHE A 110 4.70 7.03 -6.08
N TRP A 111 4.33 6.10 -5.21
CA TRP A 111 4.65 4.69 -5.35
C TRP A 111 4.03 4.09 -6.61
N ALA A 112 2.71 4.23 -6.78
CA ALA A 112 1.99 3.67 -7.91
C ALA A 112 2.51 4.21 -9.26
N VAL A 113 2.75 5.52 -9.35
CA VAL A 113 3.31 6.16 -10.56
C VAL A 113 4.72 5.64 -10.84
N SER A 114 5.57 5.55 -9.82
CA SER A 114 6.95 5.05 -9.97
C SER A 114 6.97 3.61 -10.48
N VAL A 115 6.12 2.74 -9.92
CA VAL A 115 6.01 1.34 -10.34
C VAL A 115 5.49 1.22 -11.78
N LEU A 116 4.50 2.02 -12.18
CA LEU A 116 4.00 2.01 -13.57
C LEU A 116 5.05 2.49 -14.57
N ILE A 117 5.83 3.52 -14.23
CA ILE A 117 6.95 3.98 -15.07
C ILE A 117 8.00 2.87 -15.21
N LEU A 118 8.34 2.19 -14.11
CA LEU A 118 9.31 1.09 -14.12
C LEU A 118 8.81 -0.10 -14.92
N LEU A 119 7.54 -0.48 -14.80
CA LEU A 119 6.94 -1.56 -15.60
C LEU A 119 7.02 -1.24 -17.10
N LYS A 120 6.66 -0.02 -17.50
CA LYS A 120 6.73 0.42 -18.90
C LYS A 120 8.16 0.44 -19.44
N LYS A 121 9.13 0.93 -18.64
CA LYS A 121 10.55 0.94 -19.02
C LYS A 121 11.19 -0.45 -19.08
N SER A 122 10.56 -1.43 -18.43
CA SER A 122 10.98 -2.82 -18.39
C SER A 122 10.22 -3.68 -19.41
N GLU A 123 9.38 -3.06 -20.26
CA GLU A 123 8.59 -3.72 -21.32
C GLU A 123 7.58 -4.77 -20.82
N TYR A 124 7.19 -4.71 -19.54
CA TYR A 124 6.15 -5.57 -18.99
C TYR A 124 4.72 -5.10 -19.32
N ILE A 125 4.58 -3.80 -19.65
CA ILE A 125 3.34 -3.14 -20.10
C ILE A 125 3.63 -2.09 -21.18
#